data_AF-A0A7C4Q587-F1
#
_entry.id   AF-A0A7C4Q587-F1
#
_cell.length_a   1.000
_cell.length_b   1.000
_cell.length_c   1.000
_cell.angle_alpha   90.00
_cell.angle_beta   90.00
_cell.angle_gamma   90.00
#
_symmetry.space_group_name_H-M   'P 1'
#
loop_
_entity.id
_entity.type
_entity.pdbx_description
1 polymer ?
#
loop_
_entity_poly.entity_id
_entity_poly.type
_entity_poly.pdbx_seq_one_letter_code
_entity_poly.pdbx_strand_id
1 'polypeptide(L)'
;MTSKNINFNCKLVYHLVSLIPKGKVLTYGKVAEILTLQSPRLIGQILHQNQDPKIVSCHRVVFADGSLSKNYAFGGLRQQFLALKKEEVKFCVECDRSQDRIKVDLQKSFWRMSKVLKLYFFLLKKFGFPGAWPWFENGPSSTKEEIVIEAILTQNTSWKNAQKAMVNLKKKKLNNLKSVYFFGQKNLEKLKRLIRSAGFYNQKGERLFLLAKFIIKKYRDLKNFSKISLEKAREELLNQKGVGKETADTILLYALEKPIFVVDKYTQKFAEKYFFHSLKKQHDRIKILKNYDLLQNFFTKSLPCDIFLFQNYHALIVEWGKNKKIKIF
;
A
#
# COMPACT_ATOMS: atom_id res chain seq x y z
N MET A 1 -8.07 -26.27 -9.94
CA MET A 1 -8.02 -24.79 -9.79
C MET A 1 -7.84 -24.19 -11.17
N THR A 2 -8.53 -23.10 -11.51
CA THR A 2 -8.35 -22.40 -12.81
C THR A 2 -6.96 -21.74 -12.88
N SER A 3 -6.42 -21.54 -14.09
CA SER A 3 -5.12 -20.86 -14.30
C SER A 3 -5.07 -19.46 -13.66
N LYS A 4 -6.20 -18.73 -13.69
CA LYS A 4 -6.39 -17.45 -13.01
C LYS A 4 -6.22 -17.54 -11.48
N ASN A 5 -6.74 -18.59 -10.85
CA ASN A 5 -6.58 -18.80 -9.40
C ASN A 5 -5.14 -19.13 -9.01
N ILE A 6 -4.41 -19.84 -9.88
CA ILE A 6 -2.99 -20.16 -9.65
C ILE A 6 -2.16 -18.87 -9.70
N ASN A 7 -2.32 -18.05 -10.74
CA ASN A 7 -1.59 -16.78 -10.88
C ASN A 7 -1.84 -15.84 -9.67
N PHE A 8 -3.11 -15.72 -9.25
CA PHE A 8 -3.47 -14.91 -8.09
C PHE A 8 -2.81 -15.41 -6.78
N ASN A 9 -2.82 -16.72 -6.54
CA ASN A 9 -2.18 -17.30 -5.35
C ASN A 9 -0.65 -17.10 -5.39
N CYS A 10 -0.01 -17.24 -6.56
CA CYS A 10 1.42 -16.94 -6.71
C CYS A 10 1.72 -15.49 -6.31
N LYS A 11 0.95 -14.53 -6.84
CA LYS A 11 1.11 -13.11 -6.53
C LYS A 11 0.93 -12.81 -5.03
N LEU A 12 -0.05 -13.45 -4.37
CA LEU A 12 -0.24 -13.32 -2.92
C LEU A 12 0.95 -13.84 -2.11
N VAL A 13 1.44 -15.04 -2.47
CA VAL A 13 2.59 -15.66 -1.79
C VAL A 13 3.84 -14.80 -1.96
N TYR A 14 4.14 -14.36 -3.18
CA TYR A 14 5.29 -13.51 -3.47
C TYR A 14 5.20 -12.18 -2.70
N HIS A 15 4.02 -11.56 -2.66
CA HIS A 15 3.82 -10.32 -1.93
C HIS A 15 3.98 -10.51 -0.41
N LEU A 16 3.41 -11.56 0.18
CA LEU A 16 3.62 -11.83 1.62
C LEU A 16 5.10 -12.08 1.94
N VAL A 17 5.78 -12.87 1.11
CA VAL A 17 7.20 -13.20 1.32
C VAL A 17 8.11 -12.00 1.13
N SER A 18 7.81 -11.09 0.20
CA SER A 18 8.58 -9.84 0.04
C SER A 18 8.47 -8.91 1.26
N LEU A 19 7.39 -9.02 2.04
CA LEU A 19 7.17 -8.21 3.24
C LEU A 19 7.82 -8.77 4.52
N ILE A 20 8.34 -10.00 4.51
CA ILE A 20 9.00 -10.58 5.70
C ILE A 20 10.24 -9.73 6.01
N PRO A 21 10.38 -9.10 7.18
CA PRO A 21 11.53 -8.24 7.48
C PRO A 21 12.86 -9.02 7.50
N LYS A 22 13.97 -8.33 7.22
CA LYS A 22 15.32 -8.88 7.45
C LYS A 22 15.46 -9.32 8.92
N GLY A 23 16.18 -10.42 9.13
CA GLY A 23 16.38 -11.02 10.46
C GLY A 23 15.16 -11.78 10.99
N LYS A 24 14.07 -11.84 10.22
CA LYS A 24 12.86 -12.57 10.56
C LYS A 24 12.52 -13.63 9.51
N VAL A 25 11.82 -14.67 9.97
CA VAL A 25 11.35 -15.79 9.14
C VAL A 25 9.88 -16.09 9.37
N LEU A 26 9.26 -16.75 8.40
CA LEU A 26 8.00 -17.45 8.57
C LEU A 26 8.18 -18.92 8.19
N THR A 27 7.28 -19.78 8.66
CA THR A 27 7.23 -21.17 8.21
C THR A 27 6.32 -21.30 6.99
N TYR A 28 6.53 -22.30 6.13
CA TYR A 28 5.62 -22.61 5.02
C TYR A 28 4.17 -22.76 5.49
N GLY A 29 3.97 -23.40 6.65
CA GLY A 29 2.65 -23.54 7.27
C GLY A 29 2.05 -22.21 7.67
N LYS A 30 2.84 -21.30 8.23
CA LYS A 30 2.34 -19.97 8.62
C LYS A 30 1.96 -19.12 7.40
N VAL A 31 2.74 -19.19 6.32
CA VAL A 31 2.40 -18.52 5.05
C VAL A 31 1.06 -19.05 4.51
N ALA A 32 0.87 -20.37 4.51
CA ALA A 32 -0.39 -20.98 4.08
C ALA A 32 -1.58 -20.55 4.96
N GLU A 33 -1.40 -20.53 6.28
CA GLU A 33 -2.43 -20.09 7.25
C GLU A 33 -2.85 -18.64 6.99
N ILE A 34 -1.90 -17.70 6.88
CA ILE A 34 -2.18 -16.28 6.68
C ILE A 34 -2.94 -16.03 5.38
N LEU A 35 -2.58 -16.75 4.32
CA LEU A 35 -3.17 -16.59 3.00
C LEU A 35 -4.41 -17.47 2.79
N THR A 36 -4.86 -18.22 3.81
CA THR A 36 -5.97 -19.17 3.74
C THR A 36 -5.80 -20.17 2.58
N LEU A 37 -4.58 -20.66 2.38
CA LEU A 37 -4.21 -21.63 1.35
C LEU A 37 -4.16 -23.05 1.95
N GLN A 38 -4.56 -24.04 1.14
CA GLN A 38 -4.85 -25.40 1.61
C GLN A 38 -3.62 -26.20 2.06
N SER A 39 -2.41 -25.85 1.62
CA SER A 39 -1.23 -26.67 1.92
C SER A 39 0.07 -25.87 1.99
N PRO A 40 0.94 -26.14 2.99
CA PRO A 40 2.33 -25.67 3.00
C PRO A 40 3.11 -26.15 1.76
N ARG A 41 2.77 -27.32 1.19
CA ARG A 41 3.42 -27.87 -0.01
C ARG A 41 3.20 -26.97 -1.23
N LEU A 42 2.00 -26.40 -1.37
CA LEU A 42 1.69 -25.45 -2.44
C LEU A 42 2.56 -24.19 -2.33
N ILE A 43 2.82 -23.71 -1.11
CA ILE A 43 3.72 -22.57 -0.88
C ILE A 43 5.14 -22.91 -1.37
N GLY A 44 5.62 -24.12 -1.05
CA GLY A 44 6.91 -24.61 -1.55
C GLY A 44 6.99 -24.65 -3.08
N GLN A 45 5.96 -25.19 -3.74
CA GLN A 45 5.87 -25.24 -5.20
C GLN A 45 5.89 -23.84 -5.83
N ILE A 46 5.11 -22.90 -5.28
CA ILE A 46 5.07 -21.50 -5.74
C ILE A 46 6.44 -20.85 -5.57
N LEU A 47 7.07 -20.98 -4.39
CA LEU A 47 8.37 -20.36 -4.13
C LEU A 47 9.51 -20.97 -4.94
N HIS A 48 9.38 -22.23 -5.38
CA HIS A 48 10.34 -22.85 -6.29
C HIS A 48 10.28 -22.26 -7.71
N GLN A 49 9.13 -21.71 -8.11
CA GLN A 49 8.95 -21.02 -9.39
C GLN A 49 9.33 -19.53 -9.33
N ASN A 50 9.85 -19.06 -8.20
CA ASN A 50 10.27 -17.68 -8.05
C ASN A 50 11.41 -17.36 -9.04
N GLN A 51 11.27 -16.31 -9.83
CA GLN A 51 12.28 -15.85 -10.79
C GLN A 51 13.10 -14.68 -10.26
N ASP A 52 12.66 -14.03 -9.17
CA ASP A 52 13.33 -12.86 -8.59
C ASP A 52 13.53 -13.01 -7.08
N PRO A 53 14.65 -13.61 -6.63
CA PRO A 53 14.95 -13.77 -5.22
C PRO A 53 15.33 -12.45 -4.52
N LYS A 54 15.64 -11.38 -5.27
CA LYS A 54 15.97 -10.07 -4.70
C LYS A 54 14.72 -9.37 -4.22
N ILE A 55 13.63 -9.46 -4.98
CA ILE A 55 12.31 -8.91 -4.62
C ILE A 55 11.58 -9.88 -3.67
N VAL A 56 11.54 -11.17 -4.01
CA VAL A 56 10.85 -12.19 -3.22
C VAL A 56 11.89 -12.95 -2.38
N SER A 57 12.07 -12.51 -1.14
CA SER A 57 13.03 -13.07 -0.17
C SER A 57 12.64 -14.46 0.35
N CYS A 58 12.50 -15.43 -0.56
CA CYS A 58 12.06 -16.79 -0.29
C CYS A 58 12.97 -17.57 0.66
N HIS A 59 14.23 -17.16 0.85
CA HIS A 59 15.12 -17.75 1.87
C HIS A 59 14.57 -17.56 3.29
N ARG A 60 13.73 -16.53 3.53
CA ARG A 60 13.06 -16.25 4.82
C ARG A 60 11.89 -17.19 5.13
N VAL A 61 11.60 -18.17 4.27
CA VAL A 61 10.57 -19.19 4.51
C VAL A 61 11.25 -20.53 4.85
N VAL A 62 10.95 -21.06 6.04
CA VAL A 62 11.60 -22.26 6.59
C VAL A 62 10.58 -23.34 6.96
N PHE A 63 11.05 -24.54 7.31
CA PHE A 63 10.17 -25.61 7.78
C PHE A 63 9.61 -25.33 9.19
N ALA A 64 8.56 -26.07 9.57
CA ALA A 64 7.85 -25.86 10.83
C ALA A 64 8.73 -26.06 12.07
N ASP A 65 9.75 -26.92 11.97
CA ASP A 65 10.74 -27.19 13.01
C ASP A 65 11.96 -26.24 12.96
N GLY A 66 11.94 -25.24 12.08
CA GLY A 66 13.05 -24.30 11.86
C GLY A 66 14.15 -24.82 10.95
N SER A 67 14.05 -26.05 10.43
CA SER A 67 15.03 -26.57 9.47
C SER A 67 14.96 -25.86 8.12
N LEU A 68 16.07 -25.93 7.37
CA LEU A 68 16.24 -25.29 6.06
C LEU A 68 15.97 -26.27 4.91
N SER A 69 15.65 -25.73 3.74
CA SER A 69 15.37 -26.52 2.54
C SER A 69 16.65 -27.01 1.87
N LYS A 70 16.83 -28.34 1.80
CA LYS A 70 17.89 -28.98 1.00
C LYS A 70 17.82 -28.58 -0.48
N ASN A 71 16.59 -28.52 -1.01
CA ASN A 71 16.28 -28.18 -2.40
C ASN A 71 15.87 -26.71 -2.54
N TYR A 72 16.46 -25.81 -1.75
CA TYR A 72 16.23 -24.38 -1.92
C TYR A 72 16.59 -23.96 -3.36
N ALA A 73 15.65 -23.31 -4.04
CA ALA A 73 15.73 -23.06 -5.48
C ALA A 73 16.97 -22.24 -5.91
N PHE A 74 17.56 -21.48 -4.98
CA PHE A 74 18.72 -20.62 -5.24
C PHE A 74 19.99 -21.14 -4.56
N GLY A 75 20.38 -22.38 -4.90
CA GLY A 75 21.66 -22.97 -4.48
C GLY A 75 21.62 -23.78 -3.18
N GLY A 76 20.45 -24.31 -2.82
CA GLY A 76 20.32 -25.31 -1.76
C GLY A 76 20.51 -24.78 -0.33
N LEU A 77 20.60 -25.71 0.62
CA LEU A 77 20.63 -25.42 2.06
C LEU A 77 21.71 -24.42 2.45
N ARG A 78 22.93 -24.58 1.92
CA ARG A 78 24.08 -23.72 2.24
C ARG A 78 23.79 -22.26 1.87
N GLN A 79 23.22 -22.01 0.70
CA GLN A 79 22.91 -20.65 0.28
C GLN A 79 21.76 -20.04 1.06
N GLN A 80 20.73 -20.84 1.38
CA GLN A 80 19.67 -20.39 2.27
C GLN A 80 20.24 -19.96 3.64
N PHE A 81 21.13 -20.77 4.22
CA PHE A 81 21.79 -20.46 5.48
C PHE A 81 22.62 -19.18 5.41
N LEU A 82 23.47 -19.03 4.39
CA LEU A 82 24.32 -17.83 4.23
C LEU A 82 23.47 -16.56 4.08
N ALA A 83 22.38 -16.61 3.32
CA ALA A 83 21.47 -15.49 3.15
C ALA A 83 20.79 -15.10 4.48
N LEU A 84 20.29 -16.08 5.24
CA LEU A 84 19.68 -15.84 6.55
C LEU A 84 20.69 -15.33 7.58
N LYS A 85 21.90 -15.88 7.59
CA LYS A 85 23.00 -15.44 8.48
C LYS A 85 23.41 -14.00 8.19
N LYS A 86 23.48 -13.62 6.90
CA LYS A 86 23.76 -12.22 6.47
C LYS A 86 22.69 -11.24 6.97
N GLU A 87 21.47 -11.71 7.19
CA GLU A 87 20.37 -10.92 7.75
C GLU A 87 20.23 -11.05 9.26
N GLU A 88 21.23 -11.65 9.94
CA GLU A 88 21.29 -11.78 11.41
C GLU A 88 20.19 -12.66 12.02
N VAL A 89 19.63 -13.59 11.23
CA VAL A 89 18.73 -14.63 11.74
C VAL A 89 19.46 -15.49 12.77
N LYS A 90 18.80 -15.77 13.89
CA LYS A 90 19.36 -16.57 14.98
C LYS A 90 19.14 -18.05 14.70
N PHE A 91 20.13 -18.86 15.06
CA PHE A 91 20.13 -20.31 14.85
C PHE A 91 20.40 -21.03 16.17
N CYS A 92 19.87 -22.24 16.28
CA CYS A 92 20.20 -23.22 17.30
C CYS A 92 20.96 -24.38 16.63
N VAL A 93 21.88 -24.99 17.38
CA VAL A 93 22.51 -26.25 17.00
C VAL A 93 21.84 -27.35 17.82
N GLU A 94 21.22 -28.32 17.16
CA GLU A 94 20.83 -29.57 17.80
C GLU A 94 21.97 -30.57 17.60
N CYS A 95 22.62 -30.97 18.71
CA CYS A 95 23.59 -32.04 18.74
C CYS A 95 22.85 -33.37 18.86
N ASP A 96 22.93 -34.21 17.83
CA ASP A 96 22.46 -35.60 17.88
C ASP A 96 23.65 -36.53 17.63
N ARG A 97 23.60 -37.77 18.16
CA ARG A 97 24.69 -38.76 18.12
C ARG A 97 25.15 -39.14 16.70
N SER A 98 24.41 -38.72 15.67
CA SER A 98 24.66 -39.05 14.26
C SER A 98 24.95 -37.85 13.34
N GLN A 99 24.54 -36.61 13.67
CA GLN A 99 24.79 -35.40 12.87
C GLN A 99 24.29 -34.13 13.58
N ASP A 100 25.12 -33.09 13.65
CA ASP A 100 24.68 -31.75 14.07
C ASP A 100 23.74 -31.14 13.03
N ARG A 101 22.59 -30.61 13.49
CA ARG A 101 21.63 -29.93 12.61
C ARG A 101 21.46 -28.48 13.03
N ILE A 102 21.77 -27.58 12.11
CA ILE A 102 21.53 -26.15 12.26
C ILE A 102 20.06 -25.85 11.93
N LYS A 103 19.33 -25.28 12.89
CA LYS A 103 17.93 -24.84 12.75
C LYS A 103 17.79 -23.38 13.08
N VAL A 104 16.83 -22.69 12.47
CA VAL A 104 16.49 -21.32 12.87
C VAL A 104 15.85 -21.34 14.25
N ASP A 105 16.31 -20.45 15.13
CA ASP A 105 15.68 -20.19 16.42
C ASP A 105 14.36 -19.44 16.18
N LEU A 106 13.27 -20.21 16.07
CA LEU A 106 11.94 -19.63 15.85
C LEU A 106 11.46 -18.79 17.03
N GLN A 107 11.98 -18.97 18.25
CA GLN A 107 11.59 -18.09 19.36
C GLN A 107 12.10 -16.66 19.16
N LYS A 108 13.32 -16.51 18.62
CA LYS A 108 13.96 -15.21 18.42
C LYS A 108 13.69 -14.60 17.03
N SER A 109 13.67 -15.43 15.99
CA SER A 109 13.62 -14.98 14.60
C SER A 109 12.26 -15.14 13.93
N PHE A 110 11.25 -15.74 14.57
CA PHE A 110 9.92 -15.81 13.95
C PHE A 110 9.26 -14.43 13.84
N TRP A 111 8.69 -14.15 12.67
CA TRP A 111 7.98 -12.90 12.43
C TRP A 111 6.56 -12.94 13.04
N ARG A 112 6.36 -12.16 14.10
CA ARG A 112 5.04 -11.97 14.71
C ARG A 112 4.26 -10.90 13.96
N MET A 113 3.44 -11.34 13.00
CA MET A 113 2.64 -10.46 12.18
C MET A 113 1.53 -9.75 12.98
N SER A 114 1.38 -8.43 12.75
CA SER A 114 0.32 -7.62 13.35
C SER A 114 -1.07 -8.03 12.86
N LYS A 115 -2.09 -7.81 13.69
CA LYS A 115 -3.51 -8.00 13.28
C LYS A 115 -3.85 -7.13 12.07
N VAL A 116 -3.25 -5.94 11.99
CA VAL A 116 -3.42 -4.97 10.89
C VAL A 116 -2.94 -5.58 9.56
N LEU A 117 -1.74 -6.17 9.51
CA LEU A 117 -1.24 -6.81 8.29
C LEU A 117 -2.01 -8.10 7.92
N LYS A 118 -2.43 -8.89 8.91
CA LYS A 118 -3.28 -10.07 8.63
C LYS A 118 -4.60 -9.67 7.96
N LEU A 119 -5.21 -8.59 8.42
CA LEU A 119 -6.47 -8.09 7.88
C LEU A 119 -6.31 -7.55 6.45
N TYR A 120 -5.15 -6.97 6.12
CA TYR A 120 -4.80 -6.63 4.74
C TYR A 120 -4.83 -7.86 3.81
N PHE A 121 -4.16 -8.95 4.18
CA PHE A 121 -4.17 -10.18 3.37
C PHE A 121 -5.55 -10.81 3.25
N PHE A 122 -6.36 -10.74 4.31
CA PHE A 122 -7.76 -11.16 4.26
C PHE A 122 -8.56 -10.34 3.21
N LEU A 123 -8.41 -9.01 3.22
CA LEU A 123 -9.06 -8.14 2.24
C LEU A 123 -8.58 -8.42 0.82
N LEU A 124 -7.27 -8.59 0.61
CA LEU A 124 -6.71 -8.96 -0.68
C LEU A 124 -7.30 -10.26 -1.20
N LYS A 125 -7.43 -11.29 -0.35
CA LYS A 125 -8.03 -12.56 -0.74
C LYS A 125 -9.49 -12.39 -1.17
N LYS A 126 -10.21 -11.49 -0.50
CA LYS A 126 -11.65 -11.24 -0.71
C LYS A 126 -11.94 -10.40 -1.95
N PHE A 127 -11.18 -9.34 -2.18
CA PHE A 127 -11.43 -8.36 -3.25
C PHE A 127 -10.48 -8.49 -4.44
N GLY A 128 -9.38 -9.25 -4.29
CA GLY A 128 -8.31 -9.28 -5.26
C GLY A 128 -7.34 -8.10 -5.11
N PHE A 129 -6.34 -8.05 -6.01
CA PHE A 129 -5.45 -6.90 -6.09
C PHE A 129 -6.19 -5.72 -6.76
N PRO A 130 -6.28 -4.54 -6.13
CA PRO A 130 -6.99 -3.38 -6.67
C PRO A 130 -6.47 -2.86 -8.02
N GLY A 131 -5.17 -3.05 -8.31
CA GLY A 131 -4.52 -2.49 -9.48
C GLY A 131 -4.08 -1.04 -9.29
N ALA A 132 -3.69 -0.39 -10.39
CA ALA A 132 -3.30 1.02 -10.38
C ALA A 132 -4.51 1.94 -10.19
N TRP A 133 -4.28 3.17 -9.73
CA TRP A 133 -5.34 4.17 -9.66
C TRP A 133 -5.84 4.52 -11.07
N PRO A 134 -7.17 4.57 -11.31
CA PRO A 134 -8.25 4.34 -10.36
C PRO A 134 -8.50 2.84 -10.11
N TRP A 135 -8.50 2.45 -8.85
CA TRP A 135 -8.51 1.04 -8.46
C TRP A 135 -9.82 0.35 -8.82
N PHE A 136 -9.74 -0.96 -9.08
CA PHE A 136 -10.88 -1.82 -9.44
C PHE A 136 -11.62 -1.42 -10.73
N GLU A 137 -11.05 -0.55 -11.56
CA GLU A 137 -11.61 -0.19 -12.86
C GLU A 137 -10.97 -0.99 -14.00
N ASN A 138 -11.80 -1.37 -14.98
CA ASN A 138 -11.35 -1.96 -16.24
C ASN A 138 -11.03 -0.84 -17.26
N GLY A 139 -10.07 0.01 -16.92
CA GLY A 139 -9.70 1.19 -17.72
C GLY A 139 -8.22 1.54 -17.63
N PRO A 140 -7.74 2.52 -18.43
CA PRO A 140 -6.36 2.97 -18.35
C PRO A 140 -6.09 3.64 -17.01
N SER A 141 -4.96 3.29 -16.40
CA SER A 141 -4.50 3.93 -15.17
C SER A 141 -4.23 5.42 -15.37
N SER A 142 -4.58 6.23 -14.38
CA SER A 142 -4.26 7.65 -14.37
C SER A 142 -2.75 7.86 -14.32
N THR A 143 -2.25 8.87 -15.02
CA THR A 143 -0.85 9.29 -14.86
C THR A 143 -0.63 9.92 -13.48
N LYS A 144 0.62 10.04 -13.03
CA LYS A 144 0.95 10.70 -11.75
C LYS A 144 0.38 12.11 -11.65
N GLU A 145 0.38 12.90 -12.73
CA GLU A 145 -0.21 14.24 -12.73
C GLU A 145 -1.75 14.20 -12.72
N GLU A 146 -2.35 13.23 -13.41
CA GLU A 146 -3.81 13.01 -13.35
C GLU A 146 -4.27 12.66 -11.93
N ILE A 147 -3.50 11.83 -11.22
CA ILE A 147 -3.76 11.50 -9.81
C ILE A 147 -3.76 12.77 -8.93
N VAL A 148 -2.83 13.71 -9.15
CA VAL A 148 -2.81 14.99 -8.40
C VAL A 148 -4.09 15.79 -8.65
N ILE A 149 -4.52 15.87 -9.90
CA ILE A 149 -5.76 16.57 -10.28
C ILE A 149 -6.96 15.87 -9.65
N GLU A 150 -7.03 14.54 -9.78
CA GLU A 150 -8.13 13.71 -9.26
C GLU A 150 -8.24 13.79 -7.74
N ALA A 151 -7.13 13.87 -7.00
CA ALA A 151 -7.13 14.04 -5.54
C ALA A 151 -7.83 15.34 -5.08
N ILE A 152 -7.80 16.40 -5.89
CA ILE A 152 -8.58 17.63 -5.64
C ILE A 152 -10.03 17.44 -6.08
N LEU A 153 -10.24 16.81 -7.25
CA LEU A 153 -11.58 16.62 -7.80
C LEU A 153 -12.44 15.73 -6.92
N THR A 154 -11.89 14.72 -6.26
CA THR A 154 -12.59 13.74 -5.41
C THR A 154 -13.00 14.27 -4.03
N GLN A 155 -12.47 15.42 -3.58
CA GLN A 155 -12.86 16.03 -2.31
C GLN A 155 -14.39 16.23 -2.23
N ASN A 156 -15.06 15.65 -1.23
CA ASN A 156 -16.51 15.78 -1.02
C ASN A 156 -17.36 15.52 -2.29
N THR A 157 -16.97 14.55 -3.12
CA THR A 157 -17.76 14.16 -4.30
C THR A 157 -17.64 12.68 -4.59
N SER A 158 -18.52 12.15 -5.45
CA SER A 158 -18.43 10.77 -5.90
C SER A 158 -17.36 10.61 -6.97
N TRP A 159 -16.76 9.43 -7.04
CA TRP A 159 -15.78 9.11 -8.09
C TRP A 159 -16.35 9.33 -9.51
N LYS A 160 -17.59 8.91 -9.76
CA LYS A 160 -18.31 9.14 -11.04
C LYS A 160 -18.31 10.62 -11.47
N ASN A 161 -18.48 11.53 -10.52
CA ASN A 161 -18.51 12.97 -10.77
C ASN A 161 -17.11 13.56 -11.02
N ALA A 162 -16.11 13.09 -10.28
CA ALA A 162 -14.70 13.43 -10.52
C ALA A 162 -14.22 12.92 -11.88
N GLN A 163 -14.57 11.68 -12.26
CA GLN A 163 -14.24 11.10 -13.55
C GLN A 163 -14.84 11.88 -14.72
N LYS A 164 -16.11 12.32 -14.61
CA LYS A 164 -16.72 13.23 -15.60
C LYS A 164 -15.95 14.54 -15.76
N ALA A 165 -15.51 15.14 -14.65
CA ALA A 165 -14.69 16.35 -14.68
C ALA A 165 -13.35 16.08 -15.36
N MET A 166 -12.72 14.94 -15.06
CA MET A 166 -11.46 14.54 -15.66
C MET A 166 -11.58 14.30 -17.17
N VAL A 167 -12.66 13.67 -17.63
CA VAL A 167 -12.97 13.52 -19.07
C VAL A 167 -13.08 14.89 -19.76
N ASN A 168 -13.74 15.87 -19.12
CA ASN A 168 -13.85 17.22 -19.67
C ASN A 168 -12.48 17.91 -19.77
N LEU A 169 -11.61 17.73 -18.78
CA LEU A 169 -10.24 18.25 -18.81
C LEU A 169 -9.42 17.57 -19.92
N LYS A 170 -9.48 16.24 -20.05
CA LYS A 170 -8.79 15.47 -21.10
C LYS A 170 -9.22 15.92 -22.50
N LYS A 171 -10.52 16.14 -22.74
CA LYS A 171 -11.04 16.68 -24.02
C LYS A 171 -10.45 18.05 -24.39
N LYS A 172 -9.99 18.83 -23.40
CA LYS A 172 -9.31 20.11 -23.59
C LYS A 172 -7.79 20.04 -23.44
N LYS A 173 -7.21 18.83 -23.34
CA LYS A 173 -5.77 18.59 -23.10
C LYS A 173 -5.26 19.24 -21.79
N LEU A 174 -6.14 19.33 -20.79
CA LEU A 174 -5.89 19.92 -19.46
C LEU A 174 -5.67 18.87 -18.36
N ASN A 175 -5.10 17.71 -18.72
CA ASN A 175 -4.86 16.58 -17.82
C ASN A 175 -3.42 16.51 -17.30
N ASN A 176 -2.69 17.64 -17.32
CA ASN A 176 -1.33 17.77 -16.80
C ASN A 176 -1.18 19.11 -16.07
N LEU A 177 -0.29 19.18 -15.08
CA LEU A 177 -0.19 20.34 -14.19
C LEU A 177 0.24 21.61 -14.94
N LYS A 178 1.13 21.46 -15.92
CA LYS A 178 1.61 22.55 -16.76
C LYS A 178 0.46 23.19 -17.54
N SER A 179 -0.37 22.40 -18.21
CA SER A 179 -1.50 22.90 -18.99
C SER A 179 -2.59 23.49 -18.11
N VAL A 180 -2.89 22.89 -16.97
CA VAL A 180 -3.81 23.46 -15.96
C VAL A 180 -3.33 24.84 -15.50
N TYR A 181 -2.04 24.99 -15.17
CA TYR A 181 -1.48 26.27 -14.74
C TYR A 181 -1.54 27.34 -15.83
N PHE A 182 -1.03 27.06 -17.05
CA PHE A 182 -1.03 28.04 -18.13
C PHE A 182 -2.44 28.42 -18.60
N PHE A 183 -3.35 27.44 -18.65
CA PHE A 183 -4.75 27.70 -19.00
C PHE A 183 -5.46 28.52 -17.92
N GLY A 184 -5.30 28.12 -16.65
CA GLY A 184 -5.94 28.77 -15.50
C GLY A 184 -5.52 30.22 -15.31
N GLN A 185 -4.27 30.59 -15.66
CA GLN A 185 -3.80 31.98 -15.60
C GLN A 185 -4.66 32.94 -16.42
N LYS A 186 -5.14 32.50 -17.59
CA LYS A 186 -5.93 33.32 -18.51
C LYS A 186 -7.43 33.02 -18.46
N ASN A 187 -7.80 31.83 -17.97
CA ASN A 187 -9.15 31.27 -18.13
C ASN A 187 -9.65 30.56 -16.86
N LEU A 188 -9.39 31.11 -15.66
CA LEU A 188 -9.76 30.47 -14.40
C LEU A 188 -11.25 30.11 -14.30
N GLU A 189 -12.15 31.00 -14.74
CA GLU A 189 -13.60 30.73 -14.75
C GLU A 189 -13.98 29.59 -15.71
N LYS A 190 -13.29 29.47 -16.85
CA LYS A 190 -13.50 28.35 -17.77
C LYS A 190 -12.98 27.05 -17.18
N LEU A 191 -11.84 27.07 -16.48
CA LEU A 191 -11.31 25.91 -15.76
C LEU A 191 -12.30 25.42 -14.69
N LYS A 192 -12.85 26.34 -13.89
CA LYS A 192 -13.91 26.05 -12.92
C LYS A 192 -15.13 25.39 -13.59
N ARG A 193 -15.60 25.92 -14.73
CA ARG A 193 -16.74 25.34 -15.47
C ARG A 193 -16.48 23.93 -15.99
N LEU A 194 -15.25 23.62 -16.44
CA LEU A 194 -14.89 22.29 -16.95
C LEU A 194 -15.03 21.19 -15.89
N ILE A 195 -14.79 21.55 -14.62
CA ILE A 195 -14.87 20.63 -13.49
C ILE A 195 -16.19 20.73 -12.71
N ARG A 196 -17.21 21.41 -13.27
CA ARG A 196 -18.51 21.64 -12.60
C ARG A 196 -19.15 20.37 -12.05
N SER A 197 -19.01 19.24 -12.76
CA SER A 197 -19.56 17.95 -12.32
C SER A 197 -19.00 17.47 -10.99
N ALA A 198 -17.80 17.90 -10.59
CA ALA A 198 -17.18 17.48 -9.33
C ALA A 198 -17.78 18.16 -8.09
N GLY A 199 -18.66 19.16 -8.24
CA GLY A 199 -19.21 19.92 -7.10
C GLY A 199 -18.18 20.82 -6.41
N PHE A 200 -18.62 21.87 -5.72
CA PHE A 200 -17.74 22.92 -5.14
C PHE A 200 -16.69 23.42 -6.15
N TYR A 201 -17.08 23.50 -7.42
CA TYR A 201 -16.17 23.66 -8.55
C TYR A 201 -15.47 25.02 -8.57
N ASN A 202 -16.09 26.04 -7.96
CA ASN A 202 -15.45 27.34 -7.77
C ASN A 202 -14.21 27.22 -6.88
N GLN A 203 -14.35 26.64 -5.68
CA GLN A 203 -13.24 26.44 -4.75
C GLN A 203 -12.24 25.42 -5.32
N LYS A 204 -12.71 24.30 -5.87
CA LYS A 204 -11.81 23.28 -6.45
C LYS A 204 -11.02 23.81 -7.63
N GLY A 205 -11.61 24.64 -8.49
CA GLY A 205 -10.91 25.20 -9.65
C GLY A 205 -9.81 26.16 -9.24
N GLU A 206 -10.06 26.98 -8.22
CA GLU A 206 -9.04 27.84 -7.62
C GLU A 206 -7.91 27.01 -6.98
N ARG A 207 -8.26 26.00 -6.17
CA ARG A 207 -7.27 25.11 -5.50
C ARG A 207 -6.41 24.35 -6.50
N LEU A 208 -7.03 23.79 -7.54
CA LEU A 208 -6.35 23.08 -8.61
C LEU A 208 -5.37 24.01 -9.35
N PHE A 209 -5.80 25.22 -9.66
CA PHE A 209 -4.93 26.23 -10.26
C PHE A 209 -3.75 26.60 -9.36
N LEU A 210 -4.00 26.86 -8.06
CA LEU A 210 -2.97 27.23 -7.10
C LEU A 210 -1.94 26.11 -6.88
N LEU A 211 -2.40 24.86 -6.75
CA LEU A 211 -1.52 23.70 -6.61
C LEU A 211 -0.66 23.50 -7.85
N ALA A 212 -1.25 23.60 -9.05
CA ALA A 212 -0.51 23.53 -10.31
C ALA A 212 0.51 24.67 -10.42
N LYS A 213 0.12 25.92 -10.08
CA LYS A 213 1.02 27.08 -10.03
C LYS A 213 2.19 26.83 -9.11
N PHE A 214 1.95 26.33 -7.89
CA PHE A 214 2.98 26.04 -6.90
C PHE A 214 4.02 25.04 -7.45
N ILE A 215 3.57 23.88 -7.93
CA ILE A 215 4.47 22.83 -8.44
C ILE A 215 5.25 23.33 -9.64
N ILE A 216 4.58 23.97 -10.61
CA ILE A 216 5.24 24.41 -11.84
C ILE A 216 6.19 25.59 -11.60
N LYS A 217 5.83 26.58 -10.76
CA LYS A 217 6.72 27.71 -10.49
C LYS A 217 7.92 27.34 -9.64
N LYS A 218 7.74 26.49 -8.62
CA LYS A 218 8.82 26.17 -7.66
C LYS A 218 9.68 25.00 -8.12
N TYR A 219 9.08 24.00 -8.77
CA TYR A 219 9.74 22.74 -9.12
C TYR A 219 9.81 22.47 -10.63
N ARG A 220 9.25 23.34 -11.49
CA ARG A 220 9.12 23.16 -12.94
C ARG A 220 8.16 22.05 -13.37
N ASP A 221 8.16 20.90 -12.69
CA ASP A 221 7.35 19.73 -12.97
C ASP A 221 7.16 18.84 -11.73
N LEU A 222 6.26 17.85 -11.82
CA LEU A 222 6.01 16.90 -10.74
C LEU A 222 7.21 16.00 -10.45
N LYS A 223 8.07 15.72 -11.46
CA LYS A 223 9.24 14.85 -11.32
C LYS A 223 10.32 15.47 -10.44
N ASN A 224 10.51 16.78 -10.48
CA ASN A 224 11.43 17.44 -9.55
C ASN A 224 10.81 17.59 -8.16
N PHE A 225 9.50 17.84 -8.08
CA PHE A 225 8.81 17.85 -6.79
C PHE A 225 8.91 16.49 -6.08
N SER A 226 8.85 15.37 -6.80
CA SER A 226 8.97 14.03 -6.19
C SER A 226 10.35 13.72 -5.58
N LYS A 227 11.40 14.48 -5.94
CA LYS A 227 12.77 14.27 -5.46
C LYS A 227 13.00 14.75 -4.02
N ILE A 228 12.20 15.68 -3.51
CA ILE A 228 12.37 16.18 -2.14
C ILE A 228 11.92 15.12 -1.11
N SER A 229 12.29 15.31 0.16
CA SER A 229 11.92 14.37 1.22
C SER A 229 10.40 14.29 1.43
N LEU A 230 9.93 13.18 2.01
CA LEU A 230 8.51 12.97 2.32
C LEU A 230 7.99 14.09 3.21
N GLU A 231 8.75 14.42 4.25
CA GLU A 231 8.41 15.41 5.27
C GLU A 231 8.28 16.80 4.64
N LYS A 232 9.25 17.19 3.80
CA LYS A 232 9.22 18.49 3.13
C LYS A 232 8.09 18.57 2.12
N ALA A 233 7.88 17.53 1.32
CA ALA A 233 6.77 17.49 0.37
C ALA A 233 5.42 17.59 1.08
N ARG A 234 5.24 16.91 2.22
CA ARG A 234 4.02 16.98 3.02
C ARG A 234 3.77 18.37 3.58
N GLU A 235 4.79 18.97 4.19
CA GLU A 235 4.74 20.34 4.72
C GLU A 235 4.31 21.33 3.62
N GLU A 236 4.95 21.28 2.45
CA GLU A 236 4.65 22.20 1.36
C GLU A 236 3.27 21.99 0.74
N LEU A 237 2.80 20.73 0.65
CA LEU A 237 1.43 20.42 0.23
C LEU A 237 0.42 20.97 1.23
N LEU A 238 0.62 20.78 2.52
CA LEU A 238 -0.27 21.29 3.57
C LEU A 238 -0.33 22.82 3.62
N ASN A 239 0.74 23.50 3.21
CA ASN A 239 0.77 24.96 3.07
C ASN A 239 -0.02 25.46 1.85
N GLN A 240 -0.46 24.58 0.94
CA GLN A 240 -1.29 24.99 -0.20
C GLN A 240 -2.75 25.15 0.22
N LYS A 241 -3.34 26.30 -0.13
CA LYS A 241 -4.75 26.63 0.15
C LYS A 241 -5.66 25.50 -0.33
N GLY A 242 -6.39 24.88 0.59
CA GLY A 242 -7.38 23.84 0.29
C GLY A 242 -6.84 22.42 0.11
N VAL A 243 -5.55 22.20 0.39
CA VAL A 243 -4.96 20.85 0.49
C VAL A 243 -4.90 20.46 1.96
N GLY A 244 -5.84 19.61 2.38
CA GLY A 244 -5.83 19.00 3.72
C GLY A 244 -4.95 17.75 3.77
N LYS A 245 -4.79 17.18 4.97
CA LYS A 245 -3.98 15.97 5.23
C LYS A 245 -4.33 14.79 4.32
N GLU A 246 -5.61 14.50 4.15
CA GLU A 246 -6.08 13.43 3.26
C GLU A 246 -5.60 13.62 1.81
N THR A 247 -5.77 14.82 1.26
CA THR A 247 -5.36 15.14 -0.11
C THR A 247 -3.84 15.16 -0.25
N ALA A 248 -3.13 15.76 0.71
CA ALA A 248 -1.66 15.78 0.71
C ALA A 248 -1.11 14.34 0.70
N ASP A 249 -1.60 13.50 1.61
CA ASP A 249 -1.09 12.14 1.78
C ASP A 249 -1.53 11.24 0.60
N THR A 250 -2.67 11.52 -0.04
CA THR A 250 -3.07 10.89 -1.31
C THR A 250 -2.09 11.22 -2.44
N ILE A 251 -1.73 12.50 -2.60
CA ILE A 251 -0.75 12.94 -3.60
C ILE A 251 0.61 12.28 -3.33
N LEU A 252 1.06 12.30 -2.07
CA LEU A 252 2.33 11.70 -1.67
C LEU A 252 2.36 10.20 -1.96
N LEU A 253 1.33 9.45 -1.58
CA LEU A 253 1.29 8.00 -1.73
C LEU A 253 1.13 7.55 -3.18
N TYR A 254 0.19 8.16 -3.92
CA TYR A 254 -0.17 7.68 -5.26
C TYR A 254 0.58 8.37 -6.38
N ALA A 255 0.82 9.68 -6.29
CA ALA A 255 1.49 10.42 -7.36
C ALA A 255 3.01 10.51 -7.15
N LEU A 256 3.47 10.74 -5.91
CA LEU A 256 4.90 10.86 -5.61
C LEU A 256 5.55 9.54 -5.13
N GLU A 257 4.76 8.48 -4.96
CA GLU A 257 5.21 7.15 -4.51
C GLU A 257 6.04 7.22 -3.22
N LYS A 258 5.55 7.98 -2.23
CA LYS A 258 6.18 8.06 -0.91
C LYS A 258 5.41 7.21 0.11
N PRO A 259 6.10 6.49 1.02
CA PRO A 259 5.47 5.54 1.93
C PRO A 259 4.76 6.25 3.09
N ILE A 260 3.60 6.84 2.82
CA ILE A 260 2.70 7.44 3.82
C ILE A 260 1.32 6.82 3.73
N PHE A 261 0.70 6.49 4.86
CA PHE A 261 -0.61 5.88 4.87
C PHE A 261 -1.71 6.95 4.79
N VAL A 262 -2.64 6.80 3.84
CA VAL A 262 -3.77 7.72 3.69
C VAL A 262 -4.87 7.37 4.67
N VAL A 263 -5.37 8.37 5.40
CA VAL A 263 -6.52 8.22 6.30
C VAL A 263 -7.69 9.03 5.77
N ASP A 264 -8.70 8.34 5.25
CA ASP A 264 -9.98 8.94 4.88
C ASP A 264 -11.10 8.50 5.85
N LYS A 265 -12.34 8.90 5.54
CA LYS A 265 -13.51 8.51 6.33
C LYS A 265 -13.74 6.99 6.35
N TYR A 266 -13.39 6.28 5.28
CA TYR A 266 -13.52 4.82 5.24
C TYR A 266 -12.48 4.15 6.13
N THR A 267 -11.26 4.67 6.15
CA THR A 267 -10.15 4.24 7.02
C THR A 267 -10.48 4.43 8.49
N GLN A 268 -11.06 5.58 8.86
CA GLN A 268 -11.53 5.83 10.22
C GLN A 268 -12.57 4.78 10.65
N LYS A 269 -13.64 4.60 9.85
CA LYS A 269 -14.70 3.61 10.14
C LYS A 269 -14.17 2.18 10.20
N PHE A 270 -13.24 1.84 9.32
CA PHE A 270 -12.61 0.53 9.29
C PHE A 270 -11.79 0.28 10.56
N ALA A 271 -11.00 1.27 10.98
CA ALA A 271 -10.21 1.18 12.20
C ALA A 271 -11.09 1.12 13.46
N GLU A 272 -12.14 1.94 13.52
CA GLU A 272 -13.16 1.89 14.57
C GLU A 272 -13.77 0.48 14.68
N LYS A 273 -14.08 -0.16 13.55
CA LYS A 273 -14.69 -1.49 13.58
C LYS A 273 -13.73 -2.58 14.04
N TYR A 274 -12.51 -2.64 13.50
CA TYR A 274 -11.65 -3.83 13.66
C TYR A 274 -10.52 -3.69 14.68
N PHE A 275 -10.16 -2.46 15.05
CA PHE A 275 -9.01 -2.18 15.91
C PHE A 275 -9.36 -1.47 17.22
N PHE A 276 -10.61 -1.05 17.43
CA PHE A 276 -11.03 -0.37 18.67
C PHE A 276 -10.62 -1.13 19.94
N HIS A 277 -10.84 -2.45 19.98
CA HIS A 277 -10.51 -3.29 21.13
C HIS A 277 -9.02 -3.67 21.21
N SER A 278 -8.27 -3.50 20.11
CA SER A 278 -6.85 -3.89 20.02
C SER A 278 -5.88 -2.78 20.44
N LEU A 279 -6.38 -1.57 20.72
CA LEU A 279 -5.59 -0.45 21.23
C LEU A 279 -5.50 -0.54 22.77
N LYS A 280 -4.29 -0.65 23.34
CA LYS A 280 -4.06 -1.11 24.72
C LYS A 280 -4.56 -0.21 25.87
N LYS A 281 -4.88 1.08 25.66
CA LYS A 281 -5.33 2.01 26.72
C LYS A 281 -6.63 2.73 26.32
N GLN A 282 -7.65 2.70 27.17
CA GLN A 282 -9.04 3.11 26.87
C GLN A 282 -9.20 4.61 26.53
N HIS A 283 -8.45 5.50 27.20
CA HIS A 283 -8.52 6.96 26.95
C HIS A 283 -7.84 7.39 25.62
N ASP A 284 -6.89 6.61 25.11
CA ASP A 284 -6.21 6.91 23.85
C ASP A 284 -6.99 6.44 22.61
N ARG A 285 -7.98 5.56 22.77
CA ARG A 285 -8.68 4.90 21.64
C ARG A 285 -9.46 5.88 20.78
N ILE A 286 -10.34 6.66 21.42
CA ILE A 286 -11.17 7.66 20.74
C ILE A 286 -10.29 8.75 20.15
N LYS A 287 -9.24 9.16 20.89
CA LYS A 287 -8.29 10.17 20.43
C LYS A 287 -7.53 9.72 19.18
N ILE A 288 -7.03 8.49 19.14
CA ILE A 288 -6.35 7.92 17.98
C ILE A 288 -7.31 7.83 16.79
N LEU A 289 -8.51 7.28 16.97
CA LEU A 289 -9.46 7.06 15.88
C LEU A 289 -9.99 8.36 15.27
N LYS A 290 -10.16 9.41 16.09
CA LYS A 290 -10.66 10.71 15.63
C LYS A 290 -9.55 11.66 15.13
N ASN A 291 -8.29 11.39 15.44
CA ASN A 291 -7.17 12.23 15.01
C ASN A 291 -6.46 11.62 13.80
N TYR A 292 -6.43 12.37 12.71
CA TYR A 292 -5.80 11.95 11.45
C TYR A 292 -4.36 11.43 11.64
N ASP A 293 -3.48 12.22 12.27
CA ASP A 293 -2.05 11.89 12.32
C ASP A 293 -1.80 10.71 13.27
N LEU A 294 -2.56 10.62 14.36
CA LEU A 294 -2.45 9.47 15.27
C LEU A 294 -2.91 8.17 14.58
N LEU A 295 -4.00 8.20 13.81
CA LEU A 295 -4.48 7.03 13.09
C LEU A 295 -3.51 6.65 11.96
N GLN A 296 -3.00 7.62 11.20
CA GLN A 296 -1.97 7.39 10.19
C GLN A 296 -0.76 6.71 10.82
N ASN A 297 -0.23 7.27 11.91
CA ASN A 297 0.93 6.73 12.60
C ASN A 297 0.68 5.30 13.12
N PHE A 298 -0.53 5.01 13.58
CA PHE A 298 -0.93 3.65 13.98
C PHE A 298 -0.78 2.66 12.81
N PHE A 299 -1.29 2.99 11.63
CA PHE A 299 -1.14 2.13 10.44
C PHE A 299 0.32 2.02 10.01
N THR A 300 1.02 3.16 9.86
CA THR A 300 2.42 3.20 9.43
C THR A 300 3.34 2.39 10.34
N LYS A 301 3.15 2.44 11.66
CA LYS A 301 3.94 1.64 12.63
C LYS A 301 3.54 0.16 12.68
N SER A 302 2.32 -0.17 12.28
CA SER A 302 1.80 -1.55 12.34
C SER A 302 2.06 -2.37 11.08
N LEU A 303 2.60 -1.74 10.03
CA LEU A 303 2.81 -2.30 8.71
C LEU A 303 4.28 -2.16 8.29
N PRO A 304 4.82 -3.07 7.48
CA PRO A 304 6.07 -2.84 6.75
C PRO A 304 6.00 -1.54 5.94
N CYS A 305 7.10 -0.80 5.88
CA CYS A 305 7.20 0.42 5.09
C CYS A 305 7.30 0.09 3.60
N ASP A 306 6.16 -0.13 2.96
CA ASP A 306 6.05 -0.55 1.56
C ASP A 306 4.93 0.23 0.84
N ILE A 307 5.28 0.88 -0.28
CA ILE A 307 4.37 1.75 -1.04
C ILE A 307 3.23 0.92 -1.62
N PHE A 308 3.55 -0.25 -2.18
CA PHE A 308 2.55 -1.12 -2.80
C PHE A 308 1.54 -1.60 -1.74
N LEU A 309 2.00 -2.05 -0.57
CA LEU A 309 1.16 -2.40 0.57
C LEU A 309 0.22 -1.24 0.96
N PHE A 310 0.74 -0.02 1.12
CA PHE A 310 -0.07 1.13 1.53
C PHE A 310 -1.13 1.49 0.48
N GLN A 311 -0.75 1.53 -0.80
CA GLN A 311 -1.67 1.80 -1.91
C GLN A 311 -2.78 0.76 -2.01
N ASN A 312 -2.43 -0.52 -1.91
CA ASN A 312 -3.40 -1.62 -1.98
C ASN A 312 -4.30 -1.61 -0.75
N TYR A 313 -3.76 -1.43 0.45
CA TYR A 313 -4.56 -1.51 1.67
C TYR A 313 -5.56 -0.36 1.76
N HIS A 314 -5.15 0.87 1.44
CA HIS A 314 -6.07 1.99 1.37
C HIS A 314 -7.21 1.74 0.36
N ALA A 315 -6.88 1.27 -0.85
CA ALA A 315 -7.89 0.93 -1.86
C ALA A 315 -8.88 -0.15 -1.38
N LEU A 316 -8.37 -1.21 -0.74
CA LEU A 316 -9.17 -2.29 -0.18
C LEU A 316 -10.09 -1.83 0.96
N ILE A 317 -9.63 -0.90 1.80
CA ILE A 317 -10.43 -0.30 2.87
C ILE A 317 -11.58 0.52 2.28
N VAL A 318 -11.31 1.32 1.24
CA VAL A 318 -12.34 2.10 0.54
C VAL A 318 -13.37 1.16 -0.10
N GLU A 319 -12.92 0.08 -0.75
CA GLU A 319 -13.81 -0.90 -1.37
C GLU A 319 -14.65 -1.67 -0.35
N TRP A 320 -14.06 -2.02 0.79
CA TRP A 320 -14.79 -2.55 1.93
C TRP A 320 -15.88 -1.57 2.42
N GLY A 321 -15.54 -0.29 2.52
CA GLY A 321 -16.45 0.74 3.02
C GLY A 321 -17.63 1.03 2.10
N LYS A 322 -17.45 0.88 0.78
CA LYS A 322 -18.52 0.93 -0.22
C LYS A 322 -19.45 -0.29 -0.13
N ASN A 323 -18.88 -1.47 0.11
CA ASN A 323 -19.61 -2.74 0.15
C ASN A 323 -20.12 -3.10 1.56
N LYS A 324 -21.20 -2.43 2.00
CA LYS A 324 -21.81 -2.58 3.34
C LYS A 324 -22.24 -4.01 3.74
N LYS A 325 -22.31 -4.96 2.80
CA LYS A 325 -22.69 -6.36 3.07
C LYS A 325 -21.53 -7.23 3.59
N ILE A 326 -20.31 -6.70 3.65
CA ILE A 326 -19.12 -7.48 4.00
C ILE A 326 -18.79 -7.32 5.49
N LYS A 327 -19.24 -8.31 6.28
CA LYS A 327 -18.65 -8.59 7.60
C LYS A 327 -17.29 -9.28 7.39
N ILE A 328 -16.29 -8.82 8.15
CA ILE A 328 -14.99 -9.48 8.23
C ILE A 328 -14.96 -10.04 9.65
N PHE A 329 -15.21 -11.35 9.73
CA PHE A 329 -15.57 -12.07 10.96
C PHE A 329 -16.95 -11.71 11.50
#